data_AF-A0A661M2F4-F1
#
_entry.id   AF-A0A661M2F4-F1
#
_cell.length_a   1.000
_cell.length_b   1.000
_cell.length_c   1.000
_cell.angle_alpha   90.00
_cell.angle_beta   90.00
_cell.angle_gamma   90.00
#
_symmetry.space_group_name_H-M   'P 1'
#
loop_
_entity.id
_entity.type
_entity.pdbx_description
1 polymer ?
#
loop_
_entity_poly.entity_id
_entity_poly.type
_entity_poly.pdbx_seq_one_letter_code
_entity_poly.pdbx_strand_id
1 'polypeptide(L)'
;MKFLRVDMKTKTVKTEDVPPAYRGLGGRGLTSILVNDEVPPGCDPLGPENRMVFAPGLLTGTALVNTSRISIGAKSPLTGGIKESNVGGTVPAALGKLGITAVVVEGQAPEGELYVLRIDARGEAALEAANECKGMRTYALVEKLLGTYGEKNGVLCIGPAGEFLMSSASIQSS
;
A
#
# COMPACT_ATOMS: atom_id res chain seq x y z
N MET A 1 3.37 -16.77 -5.63
CA MET A 1 2.83 -15.67 -4.81
C MET A 1 4.01 -14.94 -4.19
N LYS A 2 3.97 -13.61 -4.14
CA LYS A 2 5.14 -12.78 -3.78
C LYS A 2 4.73 -11.65 -2.83
N PHE A 3 5.67 -11.21 -2.00
CA PHE A 3 5.61 -9.90 -1.34
C PHE A 3 6.48 -8.90 -2.08
N LEU A 4 6.04 -7.65 -2.09
CA LEU A 4 6.86 -6.51 -2.44
C LEU A 4 7.20 -5.75 -1.15
N ARG A 5 8.46 -5.78 -0.73
CA ARG A 5 8.95 -4.96 0.39
C ARG A 5 9.55 -3.68 -0.13
N VAL A 6 9.03 -2.56 0.35
CA VAL A 6 9.39 -1.21 -0.07
C VAL A 6 10.05 -0.52 1.12
N ASP A 7 11.37 -0.34 1.06
CA ASP A 7 12.13 0.39 2.06
C ASP A 7 12.29 1.84 1.62
N MET A 8 11.59 2.75 2.30
CA MET A 8 11.58 4.17 1.99
C MET A 8 12.85 4.90 2.44
N LYS A 9 13.63 4.30 3.35
CA LYS A 9 14.92 4.86 3.78
C LYS A 9 15.99 4.62 2.72
N THR A 10 16.05 3.42 2.17
CA THR A 10 17.00 3.06 1.10
C THR A 10 16.45 3.28 -0.30
N LYS A 11 15.14 3.55 -0.42
CA LYS A 11 14.41 3.72 -1.69
C LYS A 11 14.50 2.47 -2.56
N THR A 12 14.47 1.30 -1.93
CA THR A 12 14.58 0.01 -2.63
C THR A 12 13.27 -0.75 -2.59
N VAL A 13 13.01 -1.51 -3.66
CA VAL A 13 11.89 -2.46 -3.71
C VAL A 13 12.47 -3.86 -3.90
N LYS A 14 12.11 -4.77 -2.99
CA LYS A 14 12.51 -6.18 -3.05
C LYS A 14 11.29 -7.04 -3.26
N THR A 15 11.43 -7.96 -4.20
CA THR A 15 10.45 -9.02 -4.44
C THR A 15 10.91 -10.27 -3.71
N GLU A 16 10.10 -10.77 -2.79
CA GLU A 16 10.40 -11.97 -2.01
C GLU A 16 9.25 -12.98 -2.10
N ASP A 17 9.58 -14.25 -1.86
CA ASP A 17 8.56 -15.28 -1.69
C ASP A 17 7.79 -15.07 -0.39
N VAL A 18 6.51 -15.42 -0.39
CA VAL A 18 5.67 -15.31 0.83
C VAL A 18 6.25 -16.19 1.94
N PRO A 19 6.66 -15.60 3.08
CA PRO A 19 7.19 -16.35 4.21
C PRO A 19 6.20 -17.43 4.67
N PRO A 20 6.67 -18.60 5.15
CA PRO A 20 5.80 -19.70 5.55
C PRO A 20 4.69 -19.32 6.53
N ALA A 21 4.98 -18.44 7.50
CA ALA A 21 4.02 -17.96 8.50
C ALA A 21 2.83 -17.19 7.89
N TYR A 22 3.00 -16.62 6.70
CA TYR A 22 1.99 -15.79 6.03
C TYR A 22 1.27 -16.51 4.89
N ARG A 23 1.61 -17.76 4.60
CA ARG A 23 0.98 -18.53 3.52
C ARG A 23 -0.48 -18.82 3.86
N GLY A 24 -1.36 -18.66 2.87
CA GLY A 24 -2.80 -18.86 3.03
C GLY A 24 -3.51 -17.69 3.70
N LEU A 25 -2.80 -16.63 4.08
CA LEU A 25 -3.40 -15.38 4.55
C LEU A 25 -3.61 -14.40 3.40
N GLY A 26 -4.56 -13.49 3.59
CA GLY A 26 -4.81 -12.34 2.72
C GLY A 26 -5.67 -11.32 3.45
N GLY A 27 -5.83 -10.13 2.87
CA GLY A 27 -6.62 -9.05 3.45
C GLY A 27 -6.29 -8.77 4.91
N ARG A 28 -7.33 -8.51 5.73
CA ARG A 28 -7.20 -8.18 7.15
C ARG A 28 -6.39 -9.18 7.96
N GLY A 29 -6.55 -10.47 7.71
CA GLY A 29 -5.82 -11.51 8.43
C GLY A 29 -4.31 -11.35 8.25
N LEU A 30 -3.89 -11.10 7.02
CA LEU A 30 -2.49 -10.85 6.70
C LEU A 30 -2.00 -9.53 7.30
N THR A 31 -2.73 -8.43 7.13
CA THR A 31 -2.29 -7.13 7.66
C THR A 31 -2.13 -7.15 9.17
N SER A 32 -3.06 -7.77 9.90
CA SER A 32 -3.04 -7.78 11.36
C SER A 32 -1.91 -8.64 11.92
N ILE A 33 -1.67 -9.82 11.34
CA ILE A 33 -0.58 -10.71 11.78
C ILE A 33 0.77 -10.07 11.46
N LEU A 34 0.95 -9.51 10.25
CA LEU A 34 2.21 -8.85 9.88
C LEU A 34 2.51 -7.65 10.79
N VAL A 35 1.51 -6.79 11.06
CA VAL A 35 1.71 -5.66 11.99
C VAL A 35 2.04 -6.15 13.40
N ASN A 36 1.37 -7.20 13.89
CA ASN A 36 1.67 -7.79 15.19
C ASN A 36 3.11 -8.33 15.28
N ASP A 37 3.60 -8.95 14.21
CA ASP A 37 4.92 -9.59 14.19
C ASP A 37 6.06 -8.59 13.98
N GLU A 38 5.85 -7.56 13.15
CA GLU A 38 6.93 -6.70 12.65
C GLU A 38 6.92 -5.27 13.21
N VAL A 39 5.83 -4.82 13.84
CA VAL A 39 5.72 -3.45 14.37
C VAL A 39 5.89 -3.44 15.89
N PRO A 40 6.91 -2.75 16.44
CA PRO A 40 7.06 -2.64 17.88
C PRO A 40 5.84 -1.97 18.52
N PRO A 41 5.24 -2.56 19.58
CA PRO A 41 4.01 -2.02 20.18
C PRO A 41 4.20 -0.64 20.80
N GLY A 42 5.44 -0.26 21.13
CA GLY A 42 5.80 1.06 21.67
C GLY A 42 6.22 2.11 20.63
N CYS A 43 6.36 1.77 19.34
CA CYS A 43 6.88 2.73 18.35
C CYS A 43 5.90 3.88 18.09
N ASP A 44 6.41 5.00 17.57
CA ASP A 44 5.56 6.06 17.04
C ASP A 44 4.81 5.55 15.80
N PRO A 45 3.46 5.63 15.74
CA PRO A 45 2.69 5.25 14.56
C PRO A 45 3.01 6.08 13.30
N LEU A 46 3.58 7.28 13.42
CA LEU A 46 4.06 8.08 12.27
C LEU A 46 5.58 7.95 12.05
N GLY A 47 6.25 7.13 12.86
CA GLY A 47 7.68 6.89 12.77
C GLY A 47 8.07 5.75 11.81
N PRO A 48 9.37 5.61 11.52
CA PRO A 48 9.91 4.67 10.54
C PRO A 48 9.81 3.18 10.95
N GLU A 49 9.49 2.89 12.21
CA GLU A 49 9.33 1.52 12.72
C GLU A 49 7.94 0.95 12.44
N ASN A 50 6.97 1.78 12.05
CA ASN A 50 5.66 1.28 11.64
C ASN A 50 5.77 0.54 10.29
N ARG A 51 4.75 -0.26 9.97
CA ARG A 51 4.60 -0.92 8.68
C ARG A 51 3.24 -0.56 8.10
N MET A 52 3.23 -0.17 6.84
CA MET A 52 2.00 0.02 6.10
C MET A 52 1.82 -1.14 5.12
N VAL A 53 0.83 -1.97 5.38
CA VAL A 53 0.63 -3.25 4.68
C VAL A 53 -0.59 -3.15 3.78
N PHE A 54 -0.39 -3.34 2.49
CA PHE A 54 -1.45 -3.40 1.48
C PHE A 54 -1.62 -4.86 1.06
N ALA A 55 -2.68 -5.51 1.54
CA ALA A 55 -2.94 -6.92 1.30
C ALA A 55 -4.26 -7.11 0.52
N PRO A 56 -4.23 -7.50 -0.77
CA PRO A 56 -5.44 -7.99 -1.44
C PRO A 56 -6.02 -9.20 -0.70
N GLY A 57 -7.32 -9.42 -0.87
CA GLY A 57 -7.99 -10.60 -0.32
C GLY A 57 -7.44 -11.89 -0.91
N LEU A 58 -7.54 -13.00 -0.17
CA LEU A 58 -7.02 -14.31 -0.59
C LEU A 58 -7.60 -14.78 -1.94
N LEU A 59 -8.85 -14.42 -2.22
CA LEU A 59 -9.57 -14.79 -3.46
C LEU A 59 -9.52 -13.69 -4.53
N THR A 60 -8.84 -12.58 -4.26
CA THR A 60 -8.72 -11.48 -5.20
C THR A 60 -7.93 -11.91 -6.44
N GLY A 61 -8.39 -11.49 -7.63
CA GLY A 61 -7.79 -11.87 -8.91
C GLY A 61 -8.35 -13.17 -9.51
N THR A 62 -9.25 -13.86 -8.80
CA THR A 62 -10.03 -14.98 -9.34
C THR A 62 -11.27 -14.50 -10.11
N ALA A 63 -11.98 -15.42 -10.76
CA ALA A 63 -13.25 -15.13 -11.44
C ALA A 63 -14.45 -14.98 -10.47
N LEU A 64 -14.23 -15.10 -9.15
CA LEU A 64 -15.28 -14.97 -8.15
C LEU A 64 -15.75 -13.52 -8.00
N VAL A 65 -17.07 -13.35 -7.94
CA VAL A 65 -17.74 -12.06 -7.80
C VAL A 65 -17.41 -11.38 -6.47
N ASN A 66 -17.29 -10.05 -6.51
CA ASN A 66 -17.07 -9.18 -5.34
C ASN A 66 -15.80 -9.46 -4.51
N THR A 67 -14.78 -10.10 -5.10
CA THR A 67 -13.51 -10.43 -4.42
C THR A 67 -12.42 -9.36 -4.58
N SER A 68 -12.63 -8.32 -5.38
CA SER A 68 -11.64 -7.27 -5.65
C SER A 68 -11.59 -6.22 -4.55
N ARG A 69 -11.08 -6.62 -3.38
CA ARG A 69 -10.92 -5.78 -2.18
C ARG A 69 -9.48 -5.84 -1.67
N ILE A 70 -9.00 -4.72 -1.15
CA ILE A 70 -7.70 -4.60 -0.49
C ILE A 70 -7.90 -4.15 0.95
N SER A 71 -7.18 -4.79 1.86
CA SER A 71 -7.06 -4.37 3.25
C SER A 71 -5.75 -3.61 3.41
N ILE A 72 -5.81 -2.43 4.01
CA ILE A 72 -4.65 -1.58 4.27
C ILE A 72 -4.54 -1.43 5.78
N GLY A 73 -3.45 -1.93 6.36
CA GLY A 73 -3.28 -2.00 7.80
C GLY A 73 -1.93 -1.49 8.29
N ALA A 74 -1.95 -0.88 9.47
CA ALA A 74 -0.77 -0.33 10.17
C ALA A 74 -1.10 -0.12 11.66
N LYS A 75 -0.11 0.32 12.45
CA LYS A 75 -0.40 0.97 13.73
C LYS A 75 -1.02 2.34 13.49
N SER A 76 -2.14 2.63 14.14
CA SER A 76 -2.91 3.85 13.89
C SER A 76 -2.36 5.06 14.65
N PRO A 77 -2.20 6.22 13.99
CA PRO A 77 -1.91 7.48 14.69
C PRO A 77 -3.12 8.03 15.45
N LEU A 78 -4.34 7.60 15.12
CA LEU A 78 -5.56 8.05 15.80
C LEU A 78 -5.82 7.27 17.09
N THR A 79 -5.62 5.95 17.07
CA THR A 79 -6.00 5.07 18.19
C THR A 79 -4.82 4.46 18.94
N GLY A 80 -3.60 4.52 18.40
CA GLY A 80 -2.40 3.91 18.98
C GLY A 80 -2.32 2.38 18.85
N GLY A 81 -3.40 1.71 18.41
CA GLY A 81 -3.44 0.26 18.21
C GLY A 81 -3.39 -0.14 16.73
N ILE A 82 -3.55 -1.44 16.47
CA ILE A 82 -3.65 -1.97 15.10
C ILE A 82 -4.96 -1.47 14.46
N LYS A 83 -4.87 -0.95 13.24
CA LYS A 83 -6.04 -0.53 12.45
C LYS A 83 -5.92 -1.06 11.04
N GLU A 84 -7.05 -1.51 10.52
CA GLU A 84 -7.24 -1.86 9.11
C GLU A 84 -8.39 -1.03 8.50
N SER A 85 -8.23 -0.70 7.23
CA SER A 85 -9.24 -0.09 6.37
C SER A 85 -9.35 -0.84 5.05
N ASN A 86 -10.57 -0.94 4.52
CA ASN A 86 -10.87 -1.78 3.38
C ASN A 86 -11.47 -0.98 2.23
N VAL A 87 -10.95 -1.16 1.03
CA VAL A 87 -11.48 -0.52 -0.19
C VAL A 87 -11.52 -1.52 -1.34
N GLY A 88 -12.44 -1.30 -2.28
CA GLY A 88 -12.47 -2.03 -3.54
C GLY A 88 -11.66 -1.31 -4.62
N GLY A 89 -11.77 -1.80 -5.85
CA GLY A 89 -11.23 -1.10 -7.01
C GLY A 89 -10.37 -2.00 -7.90
N THR A 90 -9.71 -1.37 -8.86
CA THR A 90 -8.89 -2.06 -9.86
C THR A 90 -7.53 -2.49 -9.31
N VAL A 91 -6.98 -1.75 -8.33
CA VAL A 91 -5.69 -2.07 -7.69
C VAL A 91 -5.66 -3.46 -7.06
N PRO A 92 -6.60 -3.85 -6.15
CA PRO A 92 -6.60 -5.22 -5.63
C PRO A 92 -6.65 -6.27 -6.74
N ALA A 93 -7.51 -6.08 -7.74
CA ALA A 93 -7.65 -7.02 -8.84
C ALA A 93 -6.34 -7.19 -9.63
N ALA A 94 -5.63 -6.10 -9.89
CA ALA A 94 -4.32 -6.12 -10.55
C ALA A 94 -3.28 -6.87 -9.70
N LEU A 95 -3.14 -6.53 -8.42
CA LEU A 95 -2.21 -7.20 -7.50
C LEU A 95 -2.47 -8.71 -7.43
N GLY A 96 -3.74 -9.11 -7.29
CA GLY A 96 -4.14 -10.52 -7.26
C GLY A 96 -3.77 -11.27 -8.55
N LYS A 97 -4.02 -10.67 -9.73
CA LYS A 97 -3.65 -11.25 -11.03
C LYS A 97 -2.13 -11.38 -11.22
N LEU A 98 -1.37 -10.47 -10.64
CA LEU A 98 0.10 -10.52 -10.63
C LEU A 98 0.66 -11.49 -9.58
N GLY A 99 -0.21 -12.12 -8.78
CA GLY A 99 0.21 -13.02 -7.69
C GLY A 99 0.94 -12.31 -6.56
N ILE A 100 0.71 -11.00 -6.38
CA ILE A 100 1.25 -10.20 -5.29
C ILE A 100 0.30 -10.31 -4.09
N THR A 101 0.78 -10.94 -3.02
CA THR A 101 0.00 -11.21 -1.81
C THR A 101 0.01 -10.00 -0.86
N ALA A 102 1.10 -9.24 -0.84
CA ALA A 102 1.16 -7.98 -0.11
C ALA A 102 2.21 -7.03 -0.69
N VAL A 103 1.96 -5.73 -0.52
CA VAL A 103 2.97 -4.68 -0.57
C VAL A 103 3.18 -4.19 0.86
N VAL A 104 4.41 -4.26 1.37
CA VAL A 104 4.78 -3.85 2.72
C VAL A 104 5.71 -2.65 2.60
N VAL A 105 5.24 -1.50 3.06
CA VAL A 105 6.04 -0.27 3.10
C VAL A 105 6.65 -0.11 4.49
N GLU A 106 7.96 0.10 4.52
CA GLU A 106 8.77 0.26 5.73
C GLU A 106 9.72 1.44 5.64
N GLY A 107 10.21 1.87 6.80
CA GLY A 107 11.05 3.05 6.91
C GLY A 107 10.25 4.33 6.62
N GLN A 108 10.97 5.40 6.29
CA GLN A 108 10.38 6.70 6.00
C GLN A 108 11.24 7.42 4.97
N ALA A 109 10.59 8.05 4.00
CA ALA A 109 11.27 8.91 3.05
C ALA A 109 11.81 10.18 3.76
N PRO A 110 12.84 10.83 3.21
CA PRO A 110 13.24 12.15 3.68
C PRO A 110 12.06 13.13 3.68
N GLU A 111 12.07 14.05 4.64
CA GLU A 111 10.97 14.99 4.84
C GLU A 111 10.65 15.76 3.55
N GLY A 112 9.37 15.76 3.17
CA GLY A 112 8.87 16.50 2.02
C GLY A 112 9.11 15.83 0.66
N GLU A 113 9.79 14.67 0.60
CA GLU A 113 9.92 13.88 -0.62
C GLU A 113 8.71 12.94 -0.80
N LEU A 114 8.12 12.95 -1.99
CA LEU A 114 7.00 12.09 -2.38
C LEU A 114 7.42 11.07 -3.43
N TYR A 115 6.76 9.93 -3.41
CA TYR A 115 7.04 8.80 -4.30
C TYR A 115 5.78 8.14 -4.83
N VAL A 116 5.89 7.63 -6.05
CA VAL A 116 4.95 6.67 -6.63
C VAL A 116 5.63 5.31 -6.65
N LEU A 117 4.96 4.30 -6.10
CA LEU A 117 5.31 2.90 -6.34
C LEU A 117 4.57 2.45 -7.61
N ARG A 118 5.29 2.35 -8.72
CA ARG A 118 4.74 1.80 -9.96
C ARG A 118 4.94 0.29 -9.97
N ILE A 119 3.88 -0.46 -10.25
CA ILE A 119 3.94 -1.91 -10.49
C ILE A 119 3.40 -2.15 -11.90
N ASP A 120 4.21 -2.74 -12.77
CA ASP A 120 3.84 -2.95 -14.16
C ASP A 120 3.07 -4.27 -14.38
N ALA A 121 2.70 -4.53 -15.64
CA ALA A 121 1.96 -5.74 -16.03
C ALA A 121 2.76 -7.05 -15.87
N ARG A 122 4.07 -6.99 -15.66
CA ARG A 122 4.94 -8.14 -15.34
C ARG A 122 5.10 -8.34 -13.82
N GLY A 123 4.59 -7.40 -13.02
CA GLY A 123 4.75 -7.38 -11.57
C GLY A 123 6.11 -6.82 -11.13
N GLU A 124 6.84 -6.16 -12.03
CA GLU A 124 8.07 -5.44 -11.68
C GLU A 124 7.69 -4.11 -11.03
N ALA A 125 8.31 -3.82 -9.89
CA ALA A 125 7.99 -2.68 -9.05
C ALA A 125 9.15 -1.70 -8.96
N ALA A 126 8.86 -0.41 -9.12
CA ALA A 126 9.84 0.68 -9.04
C ALA A 126 9.31 1.84 -8.21
N LEU A 127 10.19 2.45 -7.41
CA LEU A 127 9.93 3.71 -6.74
C LEU A 127 10.39 4.87 -7.63
N GLU A 128 9.47 5.78 -7.92
CA GLU A 128 9.70 6.94 -8.77
C GLU A 128 9.39 8.21 -7.95
N ALA A 129 10.25 9.22 -8.05
CA ALA A 129 10.04 10.50 -7.36
C ALA A 129 8.78 11.19 -7.90
N ALA A 130 7.98 11.77 -7.01
CA ALA A 130 6.68 12.35 -7.34
C ALA A 130 6.47 13.71 -6.66
N ASN A 131 7.54 14.49 -6.48
CA ASN A 131 7.50 15.79 -5.81
C ASN A 131 6.60 16.81 -6.55
N GLU A 132 6.44 16.64 -7.86
CA GLU A 132 5.53 17.42 -8.70
C GLU A 132 4.04 17.13 -8.43
N CYS A 133 3.74 16.09 -7.64
CA CYS A 133 2.38 15.74 -7.20
C CYS A 133 2.01 16.35 -5.84
N LYS A 134 2.95 17.05 -5.17
CA LYS A 134 2.76 17.60 -3.82
C LYS A 134 1.58 18.56 -3.75
N GLY A 135 0.72 18.37 -2.75
CA GLY A 135 -0.45 19.20 -2.49
C GLY A 135 -1.62 18.98 -3.46
N MET A 136 -1.51 18.04 -4.41
CA MET A 136 -2.60 17.75 -5.35
C MET A 136 -3.76 17.07 -4.62
N ARG A 137 -5.00 17.47 -4.97
CA ARG A 137 -6.19 16.74 -4.52
C ARG A 137 -6.29 15.42 -5.27
N THR A 138 -6.84 14.40 -4.61
CA THR A 138 -6.85 13.01 -5.08
C THR A 138 -7.41 12.82 -6.49
N TYR A 139 -8.49 13.50 -6.89
CA TYR A 139 -9.01 13.38 -8.27
C TYR A 139 -8.04 13.91 -9.33
N ALA A 140 -7.46 15.10 -9.12
CA ALA A 140 -6.48 15.68 -10.03
C ALA A 140 -5.19 14.85 -10.05
N LEU A 141 -4.80 14.28 -8.91
CA LEU A 141 -3.65 13.38 -8.81
C LEU A 141 -3.89 12.09 -9.61
N VAL A 142 -5.05 11.45 -9.46
CA VAL A 142 -5.43 10.26 -10.22
C VAL A 142 -5.44 10.56 -11.73
N GLU A 143 -6.05 11.66 -12.15
CA GLU A 143 -6.07 12.09 -13.56
C GLU A 143 -4.65 12.26 -14.13
N LYS A 144 -3.77 12.97 -13.40
CA LYS A 144 -2.37 13.16 -13.78
C LYS A 144 -1.62 11.82 -13.90
N LEU A 145 -1.78 10.93 -12.93
CA LEU A 145 -1.09 9.63 -12.91
C LEU A 145 -1.60 8.72 -14.04
N LEU A 146 -2.90 8.69 -14.30
CA LEU A 146 -3.46 7.94 -15.43
C LEU A 146 -3.05 8.53 -16.78
N GLY A 147 -2.93 9.85 -16.90
CA GLY A 147 -2.36 10.49 -18.09
C GLY A 147 -0.88 10.16 -18.32
N THR A 148 -0.12 9.91 -17.23
CA THR A 148 1.31 9.60 -17.29
C THR A 148 1.58 8.12 -17.56
N TYR A 149 0.88 7.22 -16.85
CA TYR A 149 1.14 5.78 -16.87
C TYR A 149 0.14 4.98 -17.72
N GLY A 150 -0.92 5.64 -18.21
CA GLY A 150 -1.97 5.07 -19.05
C GLY A 150 -3.29 4.85 -18.29
N GLU A 151 -4.41 4.99 -19.02
CA GLU A 151 -5.77 4.95 -18.45
C GLU A 151 -6.20 3.58 -17.90
N LYS A 152 -5.52 2.50 -18.28
CA LYS A 152 -5.82 1.13 -17.84
C LYS A 152 -5.08 0.73 -16.56
N ASN A 153 -4.76 1.68 -15.70
CA ASN A 153 -4.13 1.45 -14.41
C ASN A 153 -5.11 1.71 -13.25
N GLY A 154 -4.79 1.15 -12.09
CA GLY A 154 -5.43 1.52 -10.83
C GLY A 154 -4.48 2.37 -9.99
N VAL A 155 -5.03 3.31 -9.24
CA VAL A 155 -4.26 4.21 -8.38
C VAL A 155 -4.78 4.15 -6.95
N LEU A 156 -3.89 3.90 -6.00
CA LEU A 156 -4.09 4.23 -4.59
C LEU A 156 -3.30 5.49 -4.27
N CYS A 157 -3.93 6.48 -3.66
CA CYS A 157 -3.25 7.73 -3.32
C CYS A 157 -3.82 8.38 -2.05
N ILE A 158 -3.03 9.29 -1.49
CA ILE A 158 -3.46 10.23 -0.45
C ILE A 158 -3.64 11.60 -1.08
N GLY A 159 -4.43 12.45 -0.41
CA GLY A 159 -4.47 13.88 -0.70
C GLY A 159 -3.72 14.71 0.35
N PRO A 160 -3.95 16.03 0.38
CA PRO A 160 -3.27 16.93 1.32
C PRO A 160 -3.43 16.53 2.79
N ALA A 161 -4.57 15.96 3.19
CA ALA A 161 -4.78 15.50 4.56
C ALA A 161 -3.77 14.41 4.98
N GLY A 162 -3.40 13.52 4.05
CA GLY A 162 -2.37 12.51 4.30
C GLY A 162 -0.96 13.12 4.30
N GLU A 163 -0.68 14.05 3.37
CA GLU A 163 0.60 14.78 3.34
C GLU A 163 0.85 15.59 4.61
N PHE A 164 -0.21 16.19 5.19
CA PHE A 164 -0.16 16.90 6.47
C PHE A 164 -0.29 15.99 7.70
N LEU A 165 -0.24 14.67 7.53
CA LEU A 165 -0.27 13.68 8.62
C LEU A 165 -1.50 13.80 9.54
N MET A 166 -2.66 14.16 8.98
CA MET A 166 -3.90 14.19 9.74
C MET A 166 -4.27 12.77 10.19
N SER A 167 -4.55 12.58 11.47
CA SER A 167 -4.76 11.24 12.06
C SER A 167 -5.97 10.47 11.51
N SER A 168 -6.92 11.17 10.89
CA SER A 168 -8.11 10.61 10.23
C SER A 168 -8.03 10.64 8.70
N ALA A 169 -6.86 10.91 8.11
CA ALA A 169 -6.68 10.91 6.67
C ALA A 169 -7.00 9.53 6.05
N SER A 170 -7.56 9.56 4.84
CA SER A 170 -7.91 8.35 4.09
C SER A 170 -6.96 8.10 2.92
N ILE A 171 -7.01 6.88 2.40
CA ILE A 171 -6.39 6.48 1.14
C ILE A 171 -7.53 6.26 0.15
N GLN A 172 -7.45 6.92 -0.99
CA GLN A 172 -8.43 6.80 -2.05
C GLN A 172 -7.99 5.77 -3.07
N SER A 173 -8.94 4.96 -3.55
CA SER A 173 -8.81 4.19 -4.79
C SER A 173 -9.48 4.91 -5.94
N SER A 174 -8.83 4.94 -7.10
CA SER A 174 -9.48 5.20 -8.40
C SER A 174 -10.46 4.09 -8.76
#